data_AF-A0A962NEV2-F1
#
_entry.id   AF-A0A962NEV2-F1
#
_cell.length_a   1.000
_cell.length_b   1.000
_cell.length_c   1.000
_cell.angle_alpha   90.00
_cell.angle_beta   90.00
_cell.angle_gamma   90.00
#
_symmetry.space_group_name_H-M   'P 1'
#
loop_
_entity.id
_entity.type
_entity.pdbx_description
1 polymer ?
#
loop_
_entity_poly.entity_id
_entity_poly.type
_entity_poly.pdbx_seq_one_letter_code
_entity_poly.pdbx_strand_id
1 'polypeptide(L)'
;MFIRYLAALLDPMAPEPVRRPPGQLRAFFLYYLWPIRGLLLWLFILSGVATGTEMLMYVYLGQLVDWMTSADPARFFTEHGWGLLAMLVVVGVVRPVALLWSRGIINFAIAVGLGNRVRWSNHRYVVRQSLGYFQNDFAGRIAQKVMQTGNSVREALLGVVDGV
;
A
#
# COMPACT_ATOMS: atom_id res chain seq x y z
N MET A 1 12.74 11.95 9.50
CA MET A 1 13.52 10.68 9.35
C MET A 1 12.64 9.54 8.82
N PHE A 2 11.47 9.27 9.42
CA PHE A 2 10.51 8.23 9.01
C PHE A 2 10.04 8.31 7.55
N ILE A 3 9.61 9.49 7.08
CA ILE A 3 9.14 9.69 5.70
C ILE A 3 10.25 9.40 4.68
N ARG A 4 11.50 9.73 5.00
CA ARG A 4 12.66 9.49 4.12
C ARG A 4 12.99 7.99 4.03
N TYR A 5 12.77 7.23 5.11
CA TYR A 5 12.91 5.78 5.12
C TYR A 5 11.85 5.10 4.27
N LEU A 6 10.57 5.50 4.41
CA LEU A 6 9.47 5.04 3.58
C LEU A 6 9.66 5.37 2.10
N ALA A 7 10.13 6.58 1.79
CA ALA A 7 10.43 6.98 0.41
C ALA A 7 11.62 6.17 -0.16
N ALA A 8 12.60 5.80 0.66
CA ALA A 8 13.74 5.00 0.24
C ALA A 8 13.40 3.52 -0.01
N LEU A 9 12.26 3.00 0.50
CA LEU A 9 11.81 1.63 0.21
C LEU A 9 11.49 1.42 -1.28
N LEU A 10 11.21 2.49 -2.01
CA LEU A 10 10.81 2.44 -3.42
C LEU A 10 11.62 3.45 -4.22
N ASP A 11 12.90 3.12 -4.47
CA ASP A 11 13.78 3.94 -5.30
C ASP A 11 13.20 4.07 -6.73
N PRO A 12 12.85 5.29 -7.18
CA PRO A 12 12.34 5.52 -8.54
C PRO A 12 13.40 5.28 -9.62
N MET A 13 14.68 5.39 -9.28
CA MET A 13 15.80 5.36 -10.22
C MET A 13 16.66 4.10 -10.15
N ALA A 14 16.19 3.07 -9.45
CA ALA A 14 16.90 1.80 -9.33
C ALA A 14 17.40 1.30 -10.70
N PRO A 15 18.67 0.86 -10.82
CA PRO A 15 19.28 0.49 -12.09
C PRO A 15 18.70 -0.85 -12.59
N GLU A 16 17.52 -0.81 -13.20
CA GLU A 16 16.91 -1.95 -13.87
C GLU A 16 17.32 -2.01 -15.34
N PRO A 17 17.47 -3.24 -15.91
CA PRO A 17 17.71 -3.42 -17.33
C PRO A 17 16.50 -2.90 -18.12
N VAL A 18 16.75 -2.00 -19.08
CA VAL A 18 15.69 -1.43 -19.92
C VAL A 18 15.17 -2.52 -20.84
N ARG A 19 14.00 -3.07 -20.53
CA ARG A 19 13.30 -4.09 -21.32
C ARG A 19 12.00 -3.52 -21.87
N ARG A 20 11.54 -4.06 -23.00
CA ARG A 20 10.24 -3.70 -23.57
C ARG A 20 9.14 -4.15 -22.61
N PRO A 21 8.22 -3.27 -22.18
CA PRO A 21 7.08 -3.69 -21.37
C PRO A 21 6.24 -4.70 -22.16
N PRO A 22 5.78 -5.80 -21.53
CA PRO A 22 5.04 -6.84 -22.20
C PRO A 22 3.68 -6.32 -22.71
N GLY A 23 3.22 -6.84 -23.85
CA GLY A 23 2.00 -6.37 -24.53
C GLY A 23 0.67 -6.87 -23.94
N GLN A 24 0.71 -7.77 -22.95
CA GLN A 24 -0.48 -8.26 -22.24
C GLN A 24 -0.70 -7.42 -20.97
N LEU A 25 -1.94 -6.99 -20.72
CA LEU A 25 -2.30 -6.15 -19.58
C LEU A 25 -1.82 -6.72 -18.23
N ARG A 26 -2.09 -8.02 -17.98
CA ARG A 26 -1.66 -8.72 -16.76
C ARG A 26 -0.14 -8.74 -16.59
N ALA A 27 0.59 -9.03 -17.66
CA ALA A 27 2.04 -9.12 -17.63
C ALA A 27 2.66 -7.73 -17.44
N PHE A 28 1.99 -6.69 -17.94
CA PHE A 28 2.39 -5.31 -17.79
C PHE A 28 2.32 -4.86 -16.32
N PHE A 29 1.21 -5.12 -15.64
CA PHE A 29 1.10 -4.84 -14.20
C PHE A 29 2.11 -5.65 -13.40
N LEU A 30 2.22 -6.96 -13.65
CA LEU A 30 3.20 -7.81 -12.96
C LEU A 30 4.63 -7.32 -13.17
N TYR A 31 4.99 -6.87 -14.37
CA TYR A 31 6.32 -6.32 -14.65
C TYR A 31 6.67 -5.13 -13.75
N TYR A 32 5.74 -4.20 -13.53
CA TYR A 32 5.97 -3.03 -12.67
C TYR A 32 5.78 -3.30 -11.18
N LEU A 33 4.95 -4.28 -10.81
CA LEU A 33 4.67 -4.62 -9.41
C LEU A 33 5.67 -5.64 -8.84
N TRP A 34 6.30 -6.47 -9.68
CA TRP A 34 7.23 -7.51 -9.23
C TRP A 34 8.40 -6.99 -8.38
N PRO A 35 9.07 -5.88 -8.73
CA PRO A 35 10.16 -5.33 -7.92
C PRO A 35 9.71 -4.89 -6.53
N ILE A 36 8.43 -4.50 -6.38
CA ILE A 36 7.85 -4.00 -5.12
C ILE A 36 7.05 -5.07 -4.36
N ARG A 37 7.10 -6.33 -4.79
CA ARG A 37 6.33 -7.44 -4.17
C ARG A 37 6.53 -7.57 -2.67
N GLY A 38 7.74 -7.30 -2.17
CA GLY A 38 8.01 -7.33 -0.73
C GLY A 38 7.24 -6.25 0.02
N LEU A 39 7.20 -5.03 -0.51
CA LEU A 39 6.43 -3.92 0.05
C LEU A 39 4.92 -4.19 -0.02
N LEU A 40 4.44 -4.77 -1.12
CA LEU A 40 3.04 -5.16 -1.27
C LEU A 40 2.63 -6.24 -0.25
N LEU A 41 3.51 -7.22 0.00
CA LEU A 41 3.27 -8.26 1.00
C LEU A 41 3.24 -7.68 2.42
N TRP A 42 4.15 -6.76 2.76
CA TRP A 42 4.11 -6.04 4.04
C TRP A 42 2.84 -5.21 4.20
N LEU A 43 2.44 -4.50 3.15
CA LEU A 43 1.20 -3.74 3.14
C LEU A 43 -0.01 -4.64 3.35
N PHE A 44 -0.08 -5.78 2.66
CA PHE A 44 -1.15 -6.76 2.82
C PHE A 44 -1.25 -7.28 4.26
N ILE A 45 -0.12 -7.62 4.89
CA ILE A 45 -0.09 -8.06 6.29
C ILE A 45 -0.59 -6.94 7.22
N LEU A 46 -0.08 -5.71 7.05
CA LEU A 46 -0.46 -4.57 7.90
C LEU A 46 -1.94 -4.20 7.76
N SER A 47 -2.45 -4.17 6.53
CA SER A 47 -3.88 -3.97 6.27
C SER A 47 -4.72 -5.11 6.85
N GLY A 48 -4.29 -6.36 6.69
CA GLY A 48 -4.96 -7.51 7.29
C GLY A 48 -5.01 -7.46 8.82
N VAL A 49 -3.93 -7.03 9.47
CA VAL A 49 -3.91 -6.79 10.92
C VAL A 49 -4.86 -5.65 11.29
N ALA A 50 -4.86 -4.54 10.55
CA ALA A 50 -5.76 -3.42 10.82
C ALA A 50 -7.24 -3.85 10.73
N THR A 51 -7.63 -4.52 9.66
CA THR A 51 -8.99 -5.05 9.48
C THR A 51 -9.33 -6.12 10.52
N GLY A 52 -8.37 -6.99 10.87
CA GLY A 52 -8.54 -7.99 11.93
C GLY A 52 -8.80 -7.35 13.30
N THR A 53 -8.08 -6.28 13.64
CA THR A 53 -8.33 -5.54 14.89
C THR A 53 -9.68 -4.85 14.90
N GLU A 54 -10.18 -4.42 13.75
CA GLU A 54 -11.52 -3.85 13.61
C GLU A 54 -12.61 -4.90 13.82
N MET A 55 -12.43 -6.10 13.27
CA MET A 55 -13.33 -7.23 13.54
C MET A 55 -13.35 -7.61 15.02
N LEU A 56 -12.18 -7.63 15.67
CA LEU A 56 -12.07 -7.89 17.11
C LEU A 56 -12.82 -6.85 17.96
N MET A 57 -12.88 -5.59 17.53
CA MET A 57 -13.65 -4.57 18.26
C MET A 57 -15.14 -4.92 18.35
N TYR A 58 -15.74 -5.49 17.30
CA TYR A 58 -17.14 -5.90 17.35
C TYR A 58 -17.35 -7.05 18.35
N VAL A 59 -16.41 -8.00 18.41
CA VAL A 59 -16.43 -9.09 19.39
C VAL A 59 -16.24 -8.57 20.81
N TYR A 60 -15.30 -7.64 21.02
CA TYR A 60 -15.05 -7.03 22.32
C TYR A 60 -16.25 -6.23 22.81
N LEU A 61 -16.96 -5.53 21.93
CA LEU A 61 -18.17 -4.82 22.30
C LEU A 61 -19.24 -5.80 22.80
N GLY A 62 -19.41 -6.96 22.14
CA GLY A 62 -20.30 -8.03 22.62
C GLY A 62 -19.88 -8.56 23.99
N GLN A 63 -18.61 -8.95 24.14
CA GLN A 63 -18.08 -9.45 25.41
C GLN A 63 -18.18 -8.44 26.56
N LEU A 64 -17.97 -7.16 26.28
CA LEU A 64 -18.13 -6.09 27.27
C LEU A 64 -19.58 -5.99 27.73
N VAL A 65 -20.54 -6.02 26.81
CA VAL A 65 -21.97 -5.99 27.15
C VAL A 65 -22.36 -7.23 27.97
N ASP A 66 -21.85 -8.40 27.62
CA ASP A 66 -22.10 -9.65 28.36
C ASP A 66 -21.52 -9.60 29.79
N TRP A 67 -20.30 -9.09 29.96
CA TRP A 67 -19.70 -8.91 31.28
C TRP A 67 -20.44 -7.87 32.11
N MET A 68 -20.93 -6.78 31.50
CA MET A 68 -21.69 -5.75 32.20
C MET A 68 -23.08 -6.22 32.66
N THR A 69 -23.66 -7.23 32.00
CA THR A 69 -25.00 -7.76 32.35
C THR A 69 -24.95 -8.91 33.35
N SER A 70 -23.80 -9.59 33.50
CA SER A 70 -23.66 -10.80 34.32
C SER A 70 -22.79 -10.64 35.57
N ALA A 71 -21.90 -9.65 35.64
CA ALA A 71 -20.94 -9.50 36.73
C ALA A 71 -21.37 -8.51 37.82
N ASP A 72 -20.96 -8.79 39.06
CA ASP A 72 -21.18 -7.93 40.22
C ASP A 72 -20.25 -6.68 40.15
N PRO A 73 -20.76 -5.44 40.21
CA PRO A 73 -19.97 -4.22 39.99
C PRO A 73 -18.74 -4.08 40.90
N ALA A 74 -18.76 -4.71 42.07
CA ALA A 74 -17.68 -4.66 43.04
C ALA A 74 -16.45 -5.54 42.67
N ARG A 75 -16.63 -6.60 41.85
CA ARG A 75 -15.55 -7.54 41.46
C ARG A 75 -15.17 -7.51 39.99
N PHE A 76 -15.89 -6.71 39.19
CA PHE A 76 -15.69 -6.58 37.74
C PHE A 76 -14.22 -6.35 37.32
N PHE A 77 -13.54 -5.40 37.96
CA PHE A 77 -12.15 -5.07 37.62
C PHE A 77 -11.14 -6.14 38.08
N THR A 78 -11.44 -6.84 39.17
CA THR A 78 -10.57 -7.92 39.66
C THR A 78 -10.70 -9.20 38.83
N GLU A 79 -11.88 -9.50 38.29
CA GLU A 79 -12.13 -10.71 37.50
C GLU A 79 -11.84 -10.51 35.99
N HIS A 80 -12.15 -9.33 35.43
CA HIS A 80 -12.01 -9.05 33.99
C HIS A 80 -10.89 -8.06 33.64
N GLY A 81 -10.09 -7.60 34.60
CA GLY A 81 -9.05 -6.58 34.39
C GLY A 81 -8.04 -6.92 33.29
N TRP A 82 -7.63 -8.19 33.16
CA TRP A 82 -6.73 -8.63 32.10
C TRP A 82 -7.37 -8.56 30.70
N GLY A 83 -8.65 -8.93 30.60
CA GLY A 83 -9.42 -8.84 29.35
C GLY A 83 -9.60 -7.39 28.92
N LEU A 84 -9.97 -6.50 29.86
CA LEU A 84 -10.11 -5.06 29.60
C LEU A 84 -8.78 -4.42 29.17
N LEU A 85 -7.67 -4.80 29.81
CA LEU A 85 -6.34 -4.32 29.45
C LEU A 85 -5.95 -4.79 28.04
N ALA A 86 -6.22 -6.05 27.69
CA ALA A 86 -5.98 -6.56 26.34
C ALA A 86 -6.79 -5.79 25.28
N MET A 87 -8.08 -5.55 25.54
CA MET A 87 -8.94 -4.75 24.66
C MET A 87 -8.40 -3.33 24.48
N LEU A 88 -7.98 -2.68 25.58
CA LEU A 88 -7.43 -1.32 25.56
C LEU A 88 -6.11 -1.25 24.78
N VAL A 89 -5.24 -2.25 24.89
CA VAL A 89 -3.99 -2.33 24.12
C VAL A 89 -4.30 -2.51 22.63
N VAL A 90 -5.24 -3.38 22.27
CA VAL A 90 -5.61 -3.63 20.87
C VAL A 90 -6.19 -2.35 20.24
N VAL A 91 -7.11 -1.68 20.93
CA VAL A 91 -7.77 -0.47 20.41
C VAL A 91 -6.86 0.75 20.44
N GLY A 92 -6.11 0.94 21.53
CA GLY A 92 -5.30 2.13 21.77
C GLY A 92 -3.91 2.08 21.14
N VAL A 93 -3.35 0.90 20.87
CA VAL A 93 -1.99 0.75 20.34
C VAL A 93 -1.97 -0.03 19.05
N VAL A 94 -2.45 -1.28 19.03
CA VAL A 94 -2.29 -2.17 17.87
C VAL A 94 -2.99 -1.60 16.64
N ARG A 95 -4.25 -1.19 16.77
CA ARG A 95 -5.04 -0.61 15.68
C ARG A 95 -4.42 0.67 15.11
N PRO A 96 -4.13 1.73 15.90
CA PRO A 96 -3.55 2.96 15.35
C PRO A 96 -2.17 2.72 14.75
N VAL A 97 -1.33 1.86 15.34
CA VAL A 97 -0.02 1.52 14.77
C VAL A 97 -0.20 0.83 13.42
N ALA A 98 -1.04 -0.20 13.31
CA ALA A 98 -1.28 -0.91 12.06
C ALA A 98 -1.80 0.03 10.96
N LEU A 99 -2.77 0.89 11.29
CA LEU A 99 -3.33 1.88 10.37
C LEU A 99 -2.31 2.95 9.94
N LEU A 100 -1.54 3.50 10.88
CA LEU A 100 -0.53 4.51 10.57
C LEU A 100 0.54 3.95 9.63
N TRP A 101 0.99 2.71 9.86
CA TRP A 101 1.97 2.08 9.00
C TRP A 101 1.42 1.73 7.62
N SER A 102 0.23 1.13 7.53
CA SER A 102 -0.37 0.81 6.23
C SER A 102 -0.63 2.07 5.41
N ARG A 103 -1.28 3.07 6.00
CA ARG A 103 -1.56 4.36 5.36
C ARG A 103 -0.27 5.12 5.03
N GLY A 104 0.74 5.04 5.89
CA GLY A 104 2.05 5.65 5.66
C GLY A 104 2.76 5.07 4.44
N ILE A 105 2.77 3.74 4.28
CA ILE A 105 3.32 3.06 3.10
C ILE A 105 2.57 3.48 1.84
N ILE A 106 1.24 3.47 1.89
CA ILE A 106 0.40 3.85 0.74
C ILE A 106 0.71 5.28 0.30
N ASN A 107 0.66 6.25 1.23
CA ASN A 107 0.75 7.67 0.89
C ASN A 107 2.17 8.14 0.61
N PHE A 108 3.18 7.64 1.33
CA PHE A 108 4.55 8.14 1.21
C PHE A 108 5.44 7.29 0.29
N ALA A 109 5.22 5.97 0.22
CA ALA A 109 6.05 5.09 -0.62
C ALA A 109 5.38 4.81 -1.98
N ILE A 110 4.15 4.28 -1.98
CA ILE A 110 3.49 3.82 -3.21
C ILE A 110 2.98 5.01 -4.03
N ALA A 111 2.25 5.94 -3.41
CA ALA A 111 1.61 7.04 -4.14
C ALA A 111 2.62 8.00 -4.79
N VAL A 112 3.83 8.11 -4.23
CA VAL A 112 4.92 8.97 -4.74
C VAL A 112 5.93 8.17 -5.57
N GLY A 113 6.37 7.01 -5.08
CA GLY A 113 7.46 6.26 -5.68
C GLY A 113 7.08 5.49 -6.95
N LEU A 114 5.91 4.83 -6.96
CA LEU A 114 5.53 3.93 -8.04
C LEU A 114 5.32 4.67 -9.37
N GLY A 115 4.58 5.79 -9.35
CA GLY A 115 4.34 6.59 -10.54
C GLY A 115 5.63 7.13 -11.15
N ASN A 116 6.55 7.63 -10.31
CA ASN A 116 7.84 8.14 -10.75
C ASN A 116 8.77 7.04 -11.29
N ARG A 117 8.76 5.86 -10.67
CA ARG A 117 9.51 4.70 -11.17
C ARG A 117 9.07 4.27 -12.57
N VAL A 118 7.76 4.14 -12.78
CA VAL A 118 7.19 3.78 -14.09
C VAL A 118 7.53 4.85 -15.13
N ARG A 119 7.40 6.13 -14.78
CA ARG A 119 7.77 7.26 -15.65
C ARG A 119 9.26 7.21 -16.04
N TRP A 120 10.15 6.97 -15.09
CA TRP A 120 11.59 6.87 -15.33
C TRP A 120 11.94 5.69 -16.25
N SER A 121 11.35 4.51 -16.00
CA SER A 121 11.51 3.34 -16.86
C SER A 121 11.04 3.62 -18.30
N ASN A 122 9.85 4.22 -18.46
CA ASN A 122 9.32 4.60 -19.77
C ASN A 122 10.20 5.63 -20.47
N HIS A 123 10.68 6.65 -19.76
CA HIS A 123 11.59 7.64 -20.31
C HIS A 123 12.89 7.01 -20.83
N ARG A 124 13.54 6.14 -20.03
CA ARG A 124 14.75 5.40 -20.43
C ARG A 124 14.52 4.49 -21.64
N TYR A 125 13.30 3.96 -21.80
CA TYR A 125 12.93 3.15 -22.96
C TYR A 125 12.71 3.99 -24.22
N VAL A 126 12.06 5.15 -24.10
CA VAL A 126 11.77 6.05 -25.23
C VAL A 126 13.04 6.71 -25.78
N VAL A 127 13.97 7.13 -24.93
CA VAL A 127 15.24 7.76 -25.35
C VAL A 127 16.10 6.81 -26.22
N ARG A 128 15.87 5.51 -26.15
CA ARG A 128 16.58 4.48 -26.93
C ARG A 128 15.90 4.13 -28.26
N GLN A 129 14.80 4.78 -28.61
CA GLN A 129 14.10 4.53 -29.87
C GLN A 129 14.79 5.22 -31.05
N SER A 130 14.56 4.70 -32.27
CA SER A 130 15.14 5.25 -33.49
C SER A 130 14.51 6.59 -33.88
N LEU A 131 15.21 7.37 -34.71
CA LEU A 131 14.68 8.61 -35.27
C LEU A 131 13.37 8.37 -36.05
N GLY A 132 13.27 7.24 -36.76
CA GLY A 132 12.06 6.84 -37.46
C GLY A 132 10.85 6.66 -36.54
N TYR A 133 11.03 6.21 -35.29
CA TYR A 133 9.94 6.15 -34.31
C TYR A 133 9.39 7.55 -34.01
N PHE A 134 10.26 8.54 -33.82
CA PHE A 134 9.87 9.92 -33.55
C PHE A 134 9.31 10.66 -34.77
N GLN A 135 9.66 10.24 -35.99
CA GLN A 135 9.07 10.78 -37.22
C GLN A 135 7.68 10.22 -37.50
N ASN A 136 7.39 9.00 -37.05
CA ASN A 136 6.11 8.31 -37.29
C ASN A 136 5.03 8.58 -36.21
N ASP A 137 5.40 9.17 -35.06
CA ASP A 137 4.45 9.49 -33.98
C ASP A 137 4.68 10.92 -33.45
N PHE A 138 3.59 11.65 -33.19
CA PHE A 138 3.64 12.99 -32.62
C PHE A 138 4.25 12.97 -31.21
N ALA A 139 5.22 13.85 -30.98
CA ALA A 139 5.89 14.00 -29.69
C ALA A 139 4.91 14.17 -28.51
N GLY A 140 3.78 14.87 -28.72
CA GLY A 140 2.73 15.02 -27.71
C GLY A 140 2.09 13.71 -27.29
N ARG A 141 1.83 12.78 -28.22
CA ARG A 141 1.27 11.46 -27.92
C ARG A 141 2.26 10.59 -27.14
N ILE A 142 3.53 10.65 -27.51
CA ILE A 142 4.62 9.92 -26.82
C ILE A 142 4.76 10.47 -25.39
N ALA A 143 4.83 11.79 -25.22
CA ALA A 143 4.91 12.42 -23.91
C ALA A 143 3.72 12.04 -23.02
N GLN A 144 2.51 12.06 -23.58
CA GLN A 144 1.31 11.69 -22.84
C GLN A 144 1.35 10.23 -22.39
N LYS A 145 1.75 9.29 -23.26
CA LYS A 145 1.94 7.89 -22.89
C LYS A 145 2.94 7.75 -21.75
N VAL A 146 4.08 8.44 -21.78
CA VAL A 146 5.09 8.36 -20.71
C VAL A 146 4.54 8.91 -19.38
N MET A 147 3.85 10.04 -19.42
CA MET A 147 3.36 10.74 -18.22
C MET A 147 2.16 10.05 -17.56
N GLN A 148 1.19 9.61 -18.36
CA GLN A 148 -0.06 9.03 -17.87
C GLN A 148 0.09 7.58 -17.44
N THR A 149 0.90 6.77 -18.15
CA THR A 149 1.07 5.34 -17.82
C THR A 149 1.47 5.13 -16.37
N GLY A 150 2.39 5.93 -15.83
CA GLY A 150 2.80 5.82 -14.44
C GLY A 150 1.69 6.16 -13.44
N ASN A 151 0.87 7.16 -13.74
CA ASN A 151 -0.27 7.53 -12.90
C ASN A 151 -1.34 6.45 -12.92
N SER A 152 -1.68 5.92 -14.10
CA SER A 152 -2.70 4.89 -14.26
C SER A 152 -2.33 3.59 -13.55
N VAL A 153 -1.06 3.16 -13.62
CA VAL A 153 -0.58 1.96 -12.90
C VAL A 153 -0.71 2.14 -11.39
N ARG A 154 -0.32 3.32 -10.90
CA ARG A 154 -0.42 3.68 -9.48
C ARG A 154 -1.88 3.69 -9.02
N GLU A 155 -2.76 4.35 -9.74
CA GLU A 155 -4.19 4.45 -9.39
C GLU A 155 -4.88 3.10 -9.40
N ALA A 156 -4.58 2.23 -10.38
CA ALA A 156 -5.09 0.88 -10.41
C ALA A 156 -4.63 0.06 -9.19
N LEU A 157 -3.36 0.18 -8.78
CA LEU A 157 -2.86 -0.49 -7.58
C LEU A 157 -3.54 0.04 -6.31
N LEU A 158 -3.64 1.36 -6.17
CA LEU A 158 -4.27 1.98 -5.01
C LEU A 158 -5.75 1.58 -4.91
N GLY A 159 -6.48 1.54 -6.03
CA GLY A 159 -7.86 1.08 -6.06
C GLY A 159 -8.04 -0.37 -5.61
N VAL A 160 -7.09 -1.25 -5.93
CA VAL A 160 -7.11 -2.64 -5.43
C VAL A 160 -6.77 -2.70 -3.93
N VAL A 161 -5.82 -1.90 -3.47
CA VAL A 161 -5.40 -1.87 -2.06
C VAL A 161 -6.47 -1.26 -1.16
N ASP A 162 -7.11 -0.17 -1.58
CA ASP A 162 -8.17 0.51 -0.82
C ASP A 162 -9.52 -0.23 -0.91
N GLY A 163 -9.69 -1.07 -1.94
CA GLY A 163 -10.87 -1.91 -2.12
C GLY A 163 -10.85 -3.23 -1.34
N VAL A 164 -9.74 -3.54 -0.67
CA VAL A 164 -9.55 -4.70 0.23
C VAL A 164 -9.55 -4.23 1.67
#